data_AF-A0A6B1YIL8-F1
#
_entry.id   AF-A0A6B1YIL8-F1
#
_cell.length_a   1.000
_cell.length_b   1.000
_cell.length_c   1.000
_cell.angle_alpha   90.00
_cell.angle_beta   90.00
_cell.angle_gamma   90.00
#
_symmetry.space_group_name_H-M   'P 1'
#
loop_
_entity.id
_entity.type
_entity.pdbx_description
1 polymer ?
#
loop_
_entity_poly.entity_id
_entity_poly.type
_entity_poly.pdbx_seq_one_letter_code
_entity_poly.pdbx_strand_id
1 'polypeptide(L)'
;MTSEEKAPVWCIAITFADEENNGFVTLGGAGWESKYEWEARWVQVPVSPLGDQDPANLIADKLDRDGDRVDEKFITAETAEYLLGRPLVELIAEGRANTPFTLRQVLECDPKLAAQFPRLTASVQG
;
A
#
# COMPACT_ATOMS: atom_id res chain seq x y z
N MET A 1 18.63 -13.18 5.82
CA MET A 1 18.44 -11.76 5.48
C MET A 1 17.78 -11.11 6.67
N THR A 2 18.61 -10.48 7.48
CA THR A 2 18.20 -9.44 8.42
C THR A 2 17.48 -8.38 7.61
N SER A 3 16.18 -8.22 7.83
CA SER A 3 15.53 -6.97 7.45
C SER A 3 16.29 -5.91 8.23
N GLU A 4 17.14 -5.14 7.55
CA GLU A 4 17.62 -3.90 8.13
C GLU A 4 16.36 -3.16 8.57
N GLU A 5 16.19 -2.96 9.87
CA GLU A 5 15.16 -2.06 10.40
C GLU A 5 15.43 -0.72 9.73
N LYS A 6 14.71 -0.44 8.64
CA LYS A 6 14.62 0.90 8.08
C LYS A 6 14.20 1.77 9.24
N ALA A 7 15.00 2.79 9.54
CA ALA A 7 14.65 3.75 10.57
C ALA A 7 13.19 4.19 10.35
N PRO A 8 12.36 4.25 11.40
CA PRO A 8 10.94 4.57 11.25
C PRO A 8 10.80 5.95 10.62
N VAL A 9 10.16 5.99 9.45
CA VAL A 9 9.92 7.21 8.66
C VAL A 9 8.43 7.51 8.64
N TRP A 10 8.08 8.79 8.74
CA TRP A 10 6.72 9.24 8.47
C TRP A 10 6.40 9.00 7.00
N CYS A 11 5.25 8.43 6.66
CA CYS A 11 4.98 7.99 5.29
C CYS A 11 3.63 8.50 4.78
N ILE A 12 3.56 8.72 3.47
CA ILE A 12 2.31 8.82 2.72
C ILE A 12 2.40 7.75 1.66
N ALA A 13 1.54 6.74 1.79
CA ALA A 13 1.43 5.63 0.84
C ALA A 13 0.24 5.87 -0.09
N ILE A 14 0.36 5.48 -1.35
CA ILE A 14 -0.74 5.46 -2.30
C ILE A 14 -1.22 4.02 -2.42
N THR A 15 -2.48 3.80 -2.10
CA THR A 15 -3.13 2.49 -2.03
C THR A 15 -4.29 2.45 -3.01
N PHE A 16 -4.40 1.35 -3.74
CA PHE A 16 -5.52 1.02 -4.60
C PHE A 16 -6.41 0.00 -3.89
N ALA A 17 -7.70 0.32 -3.75
CA ALA A 17 -8.71 -0.63 -3.28
C ALA A 17 -9.12 -1.54 -4.43
N ASP A 18 -8.54 -2.74 -4.44
CA ASP A 18 -8.69 -3.72 -5.49
C ASP A 18 -9.89 -4.64 -5.19
N GLU A 19 -11.07 -4.19 -5.63
CA GLU A 19 -12.32 -4.94 -5.46
C GLU A 19 -12.28 -6.31 -6.16
N GLU A 20 -11.56 -6.43 -7.27
CA GLU A 20 -11.45 -7.68 -8.05
C GLU A 20 -10.76 -8.78 -7.22
N ASN A 21 -9.70 -8.42 -6.50
CA ASN A 21 -8.97 -9.33 -5.63
C ASN A 21 -9.41 -9.26 -4.16
N ASN A 22 -10.43 -8.45 -3.85
CA ASN A 22 -10.91 -8.18 -2.50
C ASN A 22 -9.78 -7.80 -1.52
N GLY A 23 -8.95 -6.84 -1.91
CA GLY A 23 -7.77 -6.43 -1.13
C GLY A 23 -7.32 -5.01 -1.39
N PHE A 24 -6.23 -4.63 -0.71
CA PHE A 24 -5.59 -3.33 -0.88
C PHE A 24 -4.19 -3.52 -1.44
N VAL A 25 -3.84 -2.71 -2.44
CA VAL A 25 -2.57 -2.80 -3.14
C VAL A 25 -1.82 -1.48 -2.96
N THR A 26 -0.68 -1.52 -2.27
CA THR A 26 0.19 -0.34 -2.18
C THR A 26 0.91 -0.14 -3.52
N LEU A 27 0.65 0.99 -4.18
CA LEU A 27 1.22 1.37 -5.46
C LEU A 27 2.59 2.05 -5.32
N GLY A 28 2.84 2.63 -4.14
CA GLY A 28 4.06 3.36 -3.84
C GLY A 28 3.84 4.38 -2.74
N GLY A 29 4.78 5.29 -2.58
CA GLY A 29 4.70 6.33 -1.55
C GLY A 29 6.03 7.03 -1.35
N ALA A 30 6.06 7.94 -0.38
CA ALA A 30 7.27 8.63 0.04
C ALA A 30 7.37 8.66 1.56
N GLY A 31 8.61 8.70 2.05
CA GLY A 31 8.94 8.76 3.47
C GLY A 31 9.68 10.04 3.83
N TRP A 32 9.49 10.52 5.06
CA TRP A 32 10.12 11.71 5.61
C TRP A 32 10.66 11.47 7.01
N GLU A 33 11.83 12.05 7.31
CA GLU A 33 12.42 12.01 8.65
C GLU A 33 11.72 12.98 9.61
N SER A 34 11.20 14.09 9.07
CA SER A 34 10.56 15.15 9.85
C SER A 34 9.04 15.09 9.77
N LYS A 35 8.38 15.06 10.95
CA LYS A 35 6.93 15.21 11.05
C LYS A 35 6.44 16.50 10.38
N TYR A 36 7.19 17.59 10.53
CA TYR A 36 6.79 18.88 9.96
C TYR A 36 6.73 18.84 8.44
N GLU A 37 7.72 18.22 7.79
CA GLU A 37 7.72 18.09 6.33
C GLU A 37 6.60 17.16 5.87
N TRP A 38 6.42 16.03 6.53
CA TRP A 38 5.32 15.10 6.27
C TRP A 38 3.94 15.77 6.35
N GLU A 39 3.68 16.55 7.41
CA GLU A 39 2.45 17.34 7.55
C GLU A 39 2.28 18.35 6.40
N ALA A 40 3.36 19.05 6.04
CA ALA A 40 3.32 20.03 4.95
C ALA A 40 3.03 19.37 3.60
N ARG A 41 3.57 18.16 3.35
CA ARG A 41 3.27 17.38 2.13
C ARG A 41 1.86 16.81 2.15
N TRP A 42 1.38 16.34 3.29
CA TRP A 42 0.01 15.84 3.44
C TRP A 42 -1.04 16.88 3.06
N VAL A 43 -0.88 18.13 3.51
CA VAL A 43 -1.79 19.23 3.17
C VAL A 43 -1.86 19.46 1.66
N GLN A 44 -0.74 19.25 0.95
CA GLN A 44 -0.63 19.48 -0.50
C GLN A 44 -1.27 18.37 -1.34
N VAL A 45 -1.56 17.20 -0.77
CA VAL A 45 -2.21 16.09 -1.50
C VAL A 45 -3.63 16.51 -1.91
N PRO A 46 -3.91 16.63 -3.22
CA PRO A 46 -5.25 16.94 -3.72
C PRO A 46 -6.24 15.85 -3.34
N VAL A 47 -7.44 16.25 -2.93
CA VAL A 47 -8.55 15.32 -2.63
C VAL A 47 -9.43 15.21 -3.86
N SER A 48 -9.88 13.99 -4.19
CA SER A 48 -10.86 13.79 -5.24
C SER A 48 -12.15 14.56 -4.92
N PRO A 49 -12.72 15.31 -5.88
CA PRO A 49 -14.02 15.96 -5.69
C PRO A 49 -15.17 14.96 -5.54
N LEU A 50 -14.97 13.69 -5.93
CA LEU A 50 -15.95 12.61 -5.78
C LEU A 50 -15.78 11.83 -4.47
N GLY A 51 -14.69 12.05 -3.72
CA GLY A 51 -14.43 11.35 -2.47
C GLY A 51 -14.37 9.84 -2.66
N ASP A 52 -15.12 9.10 -1.84
CA ASP A 52 -15.22 7.64 -1.88
C ASP A 52 -16.01 7.10 -3.08
N GLN A 53 -16.63 7.98 -3.88
CA GLN A 53 -17.32 7.63 -5.13
C GLN A 53 -16.40 7.78 -6.36
N ASP A 54 -15.12 8.11 -6.18
CA ASP A 54 -14.17 8.20 -7.29
C ASP A 54 -13.94 6.80 -7.88
N PRO A 55 -14.19 6.58 -9.19
CA PRO A 55 -14.09 5.26 -9.80
C PRO A 55 -12.65 4.72 -9.86
N ALA A 56 -11.64 5.55 -9.59
CA ALA A 56 -10.26 5.08 -9.52
C ALA A 56 -9.97 4.26 -8.25
N ASN A 57 -10.80 4.37 -7.20
CA ASN A 57 -10.64 3.63 -5.95
C ASN A 57 -9.23 3.79 -5.32
N LEU A 58 -8.70 5.02 -5.33
CA LEU A 58 -7.36 5.36 -4.83
C LEU A 58 -7.42 6.14 -3.53
N ILE A 59 -6.54 5.76 -2.61
CA ILE A 59 -6.42 6.35 -1.27
C ILE A 59 -4.96 6.75 -1.07
N ALA A 60 -4.73 7.99 -0.64
CA ALA A 60 -3.48 8.38 0.00
C ALA A 60 -3.62 8.11 1.50
N ASP A 61 -2.84 7.17 2.03
CA ASP A 61 -2.81 6.84 3.45
C ASP A 61 -1.69 7.61 4.15
N LYS A 62 -2.05 8.35 5.20
CA LYS A 62 -1.09 9.07 6.04
C LYS A 62 -0.66 8.14 7.17
N LEU A 63 0.60 7.71 7.16
CA LEU A 63 1.12 6.74 8.13
C LEU A 63 2.11 7.42 9.09
N ASP A 64 2.01 7.09 10.38
CA ASP A 64 2.98 7.52 11.37
C ASP A 64 4.29 6.71 11.31
N ARG A 65 5.16 6.93 12.29
CA ARG A 65 6.48 6.28 12.36
C ARG A 65 6.41 4.78 12.61
N ASP A 66 5.33 4.30 13.21
CA ASP A 66 5.13 2.88 13.49
C ASP A 66 4.45 2.18 12.29
N GLY A 67 4.10 2.95 11.25
CA GLY A 67 3.38 2.49 10.07
C GLY A 67 1.87 2.47 10.27
N ASP A 68 1.37 2.98 11.39
CA ASP A 68 -0.06 3.05 11.67
C ASP A 68 -0.70 4.17 10.86
N ARG A 69 -1.86 3.86 10.26
CA ARG A 69 -2.63 4.85 9.52
C ARG A 69 -3.32 5.80 10.49
N VAL A 70 -3.04 7.10 10.33
CA VAL A 70 -3.59 8.15 11.18
C VAL A 70 -4.55 9.10 10.44
N ASP A 71 -4.53 9.10 9.11
CA ASP A 71 -5.44 9.88 8.26
C ASP A 71 -5.50 9.28 6.85
N GLU A 72 -6.51 9.64 6.06
CA GLU A 72 -6.67 9.18 4.67
C GLU A 72 -7.32 10.25 3.77
N LYS A 73 -7.01 10.19 2.47
CA LYS A 73 -7.64 11.02 1.44
C LYS A 73 -7.92 10.18 0.21
N PHE A 74 -9.14 10.26 -0.31
CA PHE A 74 -9.44 9.76 -1.64
C PHE A 74 -8.82 10.69 -2.68
N ILE A 75 -8.17 10.11 -3.70
CA ILE A 75 -7.47 10.86 -4.75
C ILE A 75 -7.88 10.37 -6.13
N THR A 76 -7.70 11.21 -7.15
CA THR A 76 -7.98 10.81 -8.54
C THR A 76 -6.82 10.00 -9.14
N ALA A 77 -7.07 9.34 -10.27
CA ALA A 77 -6.04 8.68 -11.05
C ALA A 77 -4.90 9.63 -11.44
N GLU A 78 -5.22 10.83 -11.94
CA GLU A 78 -4.22 11.83 -12.35
C GLU A 78 -3.34 12.26 -11.18
N THR A 79 -3.93 12.34 -9.98
CA THR A 79 -3.19 12.68 -8.76
C THR A 79 -2.19 11.59 -8.41
N ALA A 80 -2.59 10.31 -8.46
CA ALA A 80 -1.68 9.19 -8.19
C ALA A 80 -0.54 9.12 -9.23
N GLU A 81 -0.86 9.26 -10.52
CA GLU A 81 0.16 9.26 -11.58
C GLU A 81 1.14 10.42 -11.43
N TYR A 82 0.66 11.61 -11.07
CA TYR A 82 1.50 12.77 -10.81
C TYR A 82 2.43 12.55 -9.61
N LEU A 83 1.91 12.02 -8.50
CA LEU A 83 2.69 11.79 -7.28
C LEU A 83 3.73 10.68 -7.45
N LEU A 84 3.41 9.63 -8.22
CA LEU A 84 4.25 8.45 -8.39
C LEU A 84 5.11 8.50 -9.66
N GLY A 85 4.86 9.46 -10.56
CA GLY A 85 5.61 9.68 -11.79
C GLY A 85 5.50 8.55 -12.81
N ARG A 86 4.45 7.72 -12.72
CA ARG A 86 4.25 6.52 -13.55
C ARG A 86 2.77 6.33 -13.90
N PRO A 87 2.45 5.68 -15.04
CA PRO A 87 1.07 5.35 -15.39
C PRO A 87 0.40 4.45 -14.36
N LEU A 88 -0.86 4.73 -14.04
CA LEU A 88 -1.61 4.02 -12.99
C LEU A 88 -1.76 2.53 -13.31
N VAL A 89 -1.98 2.19 -14.58
CA VAL A 89 -2.13 0.80 -15.02
C VAL A 89 -0.88 -0.03 -14.73
N GLU A 90 0.32 0.54 -14.88
CA GLU A 90 1.58 -0.16 -14.57
C GLU A 90 1.74 -0.34 -13.06
N LEU A 91 1.42 0.71 -12.29
CA LEU A 91 1.49 0.69 -10.84
C LEU A 91 0.55 -0.36 -10.24
N ILE A 92 -0.69 -0.45 -10.72
CA ILE A 92 -1.66 -1.46 -10.29
C ILE A 92 -1.19 -2.86 -10.67
N ALA A 93 -0.72 -3.06 -11.91
CA ALA A 93 -0.24 -4.37 -12.35
C ALA A 93 0.96 -4.86 -11.52
N GLU A 94 1.93 -3.98 -11.27
CA GLU A 94 3.10 -4.27 -10.43
C GLU A 94 2.69 -4.51 -8.97
N GLY A 95 1.83 -3.67 -8.42
CA GLY A 95 1.34 -3.80 -7.06
C GLY A 95 0.59 -5.13 -6.85
N ARG A 96 -0.29 -5.50 -7.78
CA ARG A 96 -1.01 -6.79 -7.76
C ARG A 96 -0.05 -7.97 -7.80
N ALA A 97 1.00 -7.90 -8.63
CA ALA A 97 2.01 -8.96 -8.72
C ALA A 97 2.79 -9.16 -7.41
N ASN A 98 2.93 -8.11 -6.60
CA ASN A 98 3.67 -8.13 -5.34
C ASN A 98 2.77 -8.31 -4.09
N THR A 99 1.45 -8.32 -4.27
CA THR A 99 0.49 -8.40 -3.16
C THR A 99 -0.11 -9.81 -3.09
N PRO A 100 0.13 -10.58 -2.02
CA PRO A 100 -0.60 -11.82 -1.81
C PRO A 100 -2.00 -11.51 -1.28
N PHE A 101 -3.04 -11.95 -2.00
CA PHE A 101 -4.45 -11.75 -1.63
C PHE A 101 -5.05 -12.93 -0.86
N THR A 102 -4.36 -14.07 -0.87
CA THR A 102 -4.81 -15.30 -0.21
C THR A 102 -3.73 -15.85 0.72
N LEU A 103 -4.15 -16.61 1.73
CA LEU A 103 -3.21 -17.30 2.63
C LEU A 103 -2.25 -18.22 1.87
N ARG A 104 -2.71 -18.86 0.79
CA ARG A 104 -1.85 -19.68 -0.07
C ARG A 104 -0.71 -18.82 -0.67
N GLN A 105 -1.05 -17.71 -1.31
CA GLN A 105 -0.06 -16.80 -1.91
C GLN A 105 0.90 -16.23 -0.86
N VAL A 106 0.40 -15.88 0.33
CA VAL A 106 1.27 -15.42 1.45
C VAL A 106 2.33 -16.47 1.78
N LEU A 107 1.93 -17.74 1.92
CA LEU A 107 2.84 -18.84 2.27
C LEU A 107 3.80 -19.21 1.12
N GLU A 108 3.40 -19.00 -0.14
CA GLU A 108 4.26 -19.15 -1.31
C GLU A 108 5.32 -18.04 -1.38
N CYS A 109 4.95 -16.81 -1.06
CA CYS A 109 5.85 -15.65 -1.07
C CYS A 109 6.77 -15.58 0.16
N ASP A 110 6.39 -16.17 1.30
CA ASP A 110 7.22 -16.25 2.52
C ASP A 110 7.41 -17.70 3.01
N PRO A 111 8.46 -18.39 2.49
CA PRO A 111 8.78 -19.75 2.92
C PRO A 111 9.14 -19.88 4.40
N LYS A 112 9.60 -18.81 5.06
CA LYS A 112 9.90 -18.85 6.50
C LYS A 112 8.62 -18.86 7.30
N LEU A 113 7.64 -18.06 6.90
CA LEU A 113 6.31 -18.07 7.51
C LEU A 113 5.65 -19.44 7.29
N ALA A 114 5.75 -20.01 6.09
CA ALA A 114 5.27 -21.37 5.82
C ALA A 114 5.90 -22.41 6.75
N ALA A 115 7.21 -22.33 6.98
CA ALA A 115 7.91 -23.24 7.90
C ALA A 115 7.45 -23.09 9.37
N GLN A 116 7.00 -21.91 9.80
CA GLN A 116 6.48 -21.68 11.15
C GLN A 116 5.05 -22.22 11.32
N PHE A 117 4.27 -22.32 10.23
CA PHE A 117 2.87 -22.73 10.27
C PHE A 117 2.57 -23.95 9.38
N PRO A 118 3.22 -25.12 9.61
CA PRO A 118 3.11 -26.28 8.72
C PRO A 118 1.69 -26.84 8.61
N ARG A 119 0.85 -26.68 9.66
CA ARG A 119 -0.56 -27.07 9.63
C ARG A 119 -1.39 -26.21 8.67
N LEU A 120 -1.11 -24.92 8.59
CA LEU A 120 -1.78 -24.00 7.66
C LEU A 120 -1.32 -24.30 6.23
N THR A 121 -0.03 -24.53 6.01
CA THR A 121 0.52 -24.92 4.70
C THR A 121 -0.12 -26.21 4.17
N ALA A 122 -0.28 -27.24 5.00
CA ALA A 122 -0.94 -28.47 4.59
C ALA A 122 -2.42 -28.26 4.22
N SER A 123 -3.12 -27.38 4.94
CA SER A 123 -4.55 -27.12 4.69
C SER A 123 -4.85 -26.35 3.41
N VAL A 124 -3.87 -25.60 2.88
CA VAL A 124 -4.02 -24.82 1.65
C VAL A 124 -3.54 -25.57 0.39
N GLN A 125 -3.00 -26.79 0.53
CA GLN A 125 -2.54 -27.64 -0.59
C GLN A 125 -3.56 -28.70 -1.03
N GLY A 126 -4.57 -28.99 -0.19
CA GLY A 126 -5.71 -29.86 -0.53
C GLY A 126 -6.82 -29.10 -1.24
#